data_AF-A0AAE0BHW1-F1
#
_entry.id   AF-A0AAE0BHW1-F1
#
_cell.length_a   1.000
_cell.length_b   1.000
_cell.length_c   1.000
_cell.angle_alpha   90.00
_cell.angle_beta   90.00
_cell.angle_gamma   90.00
#
_symmetry.space_group_name_H-M   'P 1'
#
loop_
_entity.id
_entity.type
_entity.pdbx_description
1 polymer ?
#
loop_
_entity_poly.entity_id
_entity_poly.type
_entity_poly.pdbx_seq_one_letter_code
_entity_poly.pdbx_strand_id
1 'polypeptide(L)'
;MSLLSRPLDTLIIVLHCYFIFSCVFIEFKYCADGLSVDDNRFMMPETYEFAKQYNPLFLQAPDWLRTATCMSAYGLLPGYVMMVFGFIFKSDWIRVPGLLLVGAKVQALVMYHLMEFTSDSPPPHLGPYWGVEAPYLLSLTLVVYRLSRPSPFTSTGQDKAKAL
;
A
#
# COMPACT_ATOMS: atom_id res chain seq x y z
N MET A 1 -0.93 20.78 -18.01
CA MET A 1 -1.29 19.42 -18.47
C MET A 1 -1.92 18.67 -17.30
N SER A 2 -3.22 18.38 -17.36
CA SER A 2 -4.02 17.86 -16.23
C SER A 2 -3.71 16.40 -15.89
N LEU A 3 -4.02 15.95 -14.66
CA LEU A 3 -3.83 14.55 -14.23
C LEU A 3 -4.58 13.55 -15.13
N LEU A 4 -5.73 13.94 -15.68
CA LEU A 4 -6.53 13.11 -16.60
C LEU A 4 -5.77 12.71 -17.87
N SER A 5 -4.78 13.48 -18.29
CA SER A 5 -3.91 13.13 -19.43
C SER A 5 -2.80 12.12 -19.09
N ARG A 6 -2.72 11.68 -17.82
CA ARG A 6 -1.72 10.76 -17.29
C ARG A 6 -2.42 9.64 -16.49
N PRO A 7 -3.10 8.70 -17.17
CA PRO A 7 -3.93 7.70 -16.50
C PRO A 7 -3.13 6.81 -15.55
N LEU A 8 -1.90 6.44 -15.92
CA LEU A 8 -0.99 5.66 -15.08
C LEU A 8 -0.66 6.39 -13.76
N ASP A 9 -0.29 7.66 -13.85
CA ASP A 9 0.08 8.47 -12.68
C ASP A 9 -1.15 8.72 -11.79
N THR A 10 -2.33 8.88 -12.40
CA THR A 10 -3.60 9.01 -11.67
C THR A 10 -3.94 7.73 -10.92
N LEU A 11 -3.79 6.56 -11.55
CA LEU A 11 -4.04 5.27 -10.90
C LEU A 11 -3.09 5.05 -9.72
N ILE A 12 -1.80 5.37 -9.88
CA ILE A 12 -0.82 5.30 -8.80
C ILE A 12 -1.24 6.22 -7.63
N ILE A 13 -1.66 7.45 -7.92
CA ILE A 13 -2.15 8.38 -6.89
C ILE A 13 -3.35 7.80 -6.16
N VAL A 14 -4.36 7.29 -6.88
CA VAL A 14 -5.57 6.71 -6.26
C VAL A 14 -5.23 5.53 -5.36
N LEU A 15 -4.35 4.62 -5.79
CA LEU A 15 -3.90 3.49 -4.97
C LEU A 15 -3.21 3.96 -3.69
N HIS A 16 -2.33 4.97 -3.77
CA HIS A 16 -1.66 5.50 -2.58
C HIS A 16 -2.63 6.26 -1.65
N CYS A 17 -3.63 6.96 -2.20
CA CYS A 17 -4.70 7.56 -1.41
C CYS A 17 -5.52 6.47 -0.68
N TYR A 18 -5.79 5.34 -1.32
CA TYR A 18 -6.41 4.18 -0.68
C TYR A 18 -5.55 3.63 0.46
N PHE A 19 -4.23 3.54 0.31
CA PHE A 19 -3.34 3.11 1.40
C PHE A 19 -3.31 4.11 2.55
N ILE A 20 -3.26 5.41 2.26
CA ILE A 20 -3.37 6.46 3.28
C ILE A 20 -4.69 6.33 4.05
N PHE A 21 -5.79 6.10 3.34
CA PHE A 21 -7.09 5.85 3.95
C PHE A 21 -7.06 4.62 4.87
N SER A 22 -6.51 3.49 4.40
CA SER A 22 -6.33 2.27 5.21
C SER A 22 -5.51 2.56 6.47
N CYS A 23 -4.36 3.22 6.34
CA CYS A 23 -3.51 3.55 7.47
C CYS A 23 -4.24 4.40 8.53
N VAL A 24 -4.94 5.44 8.08
CA VAL A 24 -5.60 6.42 8.95
C VAL A 24 -6.82 5.83 9.66
N PHE A 25 -7.65 5.09 8.94
CA PHE A 25 -8.94 4.65 9.47
C PHE A 25 -8.94 3.24 10.05
N ILE A 26 -7.99 2.39 9.65
CA ILE A 26 -7.91 0.99 10.06
C ILE A 26 -6.61 0.72 10.82
N GLU A 27 -5.46 0.89 10.17
CA GLU A 27 -4.19 0.38 10.72
C GLU A 27 -3.75 1.08 12.00
N PHE A 28 -3.97 2.40 12.15
CA PHE A 28 -3.67 3.09 13.41
C PHE A 28 -4.45 2.52 14.60
N LYS A 29 -5.74 2.22 14.39
CA LYS A 29 -6.63 1.70 15.44
C LYS A 29 -6.30 0.24 15.75
N TYR A 30 -6.06 -0.55 14.71
CA TYR A 30 -5.63 -1.94 14.87
C TYR A 30 -4.28 -2.05 15.59
N CYS A 31 -3.31 -1.21 15.23
CA CYS A 31 -2.04 -1.11 15.93
C CYS A 31 -2.24 -0.79 17.43
N ALA A 32 -3.13 0.14 17.75
CA ALA A 32 -3.38 0.56 19.13
C ALA A 32 -4.07 -0.55 19.95
N ASP A 33 -5.16 -1.14 19.44
CA ASP A 33 -6.08 -1.93 20.27
C ASP A 33 -6.44 -3.31 19.68
N GLY A 34 -5.99 -3.64 18.47
CA GLY A 34 -6.44 -4.81 17.71
C GLY A 34 -7.85 -4.62 17.11
N LEU A 35 -8.49 -5.73 16.72
CA LEU A 35 -9.89 -5.75 16.28
C LEU A 35 -10.79 -6.27 17.41
N SER A 36 -11.94 -5.63 17.61
CA SER A 36 -12.95 -6.05 18.58
C SER A 36 -14.35 -5.94 17.98
N VAL A 37 -15.25 -6.82 18.42
CA VAL A 37 -16.65 -6.85 17.98
C VAL A 37 -17.43 -5.61 18.45
N ASP A 38 -17.04 -5.02 19.58
CA ASP A 38 -17.72 -3.88 20.19
C ASP A 38 -17.15 -2.53 19.69
N ASP A 39 -16.23 -2.54 18.72
CA ASP A 39 -15.59 -1.33 18.21
C ASP A 39 -16.49 -0.57 17.23
N ASN A 40 -16.96 0.60 17.63
CA ASN A 40 -17.84 1.46 16.83
C ASN A 40 -17.10 2.56 16.05
N ARG A 41 -15.76 2.56 16.04
CA ARG A 41 -14.97 3.55 15.29
C ARG A 41 -15.13 3.29 13.78
N PHE A 42 -15.17 4.36 12.99
CA PHE A 42 -15.33 4.28 11.53
C PHE A 42 -14.43 3.20 10.87
N MET A 43 -14.99 2.35 10.01
CA MET A 43 -14.36 1.20 9.33
C MET A 43 -13.96 -0.01 10.21
N MET A 44 -14.01 0.09 11.54
CA MET A 44 -13.61 -1.02 12.42
C MET A 44 -14.62 -2.17 12.44
N PRO A 45 -15.95 -1.93 12.52
CA PRO A 45 -16.94 -3.01 12.41
C PRO A 45 -16.81 -3.80 11.10
N GLU A 46 -16.65 -3.10 9.98
CA GLU A 46 -16.52 -3.71 8.66
C GLU A 46 -15.21 -4.50 8.54
N THR A 47 -14.12 -3.98 9.11
CA THR A 47 -12.83 -4.69 9.17
C THR A 47 -12.92 -5.93 10.05
N TYR A 48 -13.62 -5.85 11.19
CA TYR A 48 -13.85 -7.00 12.07
C TYR A 48 -14.63 -8.11 11.36
N GLU A 49 -15.74 -7.76 10.70
CA GLU A 49 -16.54 -8.74 9.94
C GLU A 49 -15.76 -9.33 8.76
N PHE A 50 -14.96 -8.53 8.08
CA PHE A 50 -14.07 -9.02 7.02
C PHE A 50 -13.02 -9.99 7.58
N ALA A 51 -12.34 -9.63 8.66
CA ALA A 51 -11.31 -10.46 9.29
C ALA A 51 -11.89 -11.79 9.77
N LYS A 52 -13.06 -11.76 10.40
CA LYS A 52 -13.78 -12.96 10.85
C LYS A 52 -14.05 -13.95 9.72
N GLN A 53 -14.35 -13.47 8.52
CA GLN A 53 -14.71 -14.32 7.38
C GLN A 53 -13.51 -14.72 6.52
N TYR A 54 -12.53 -13.84 6.37
CA TYR A 54 -11.52 -13.96 5.31
C TYR A 54 -10.08 -13.81 5.78
N ASN A 55 -9.86 -13.30 6.99
CA ASN A 55 -8.52 -13.08 7.52
C ASN A 55 -8.49 -13.20 9.07
N PRO A 56 -8.70 -14.43 9.59
CA PRO A 56 -8.92 -14.66 11.02
C PRO A 56 -7.69 -14.38 11.89
N LEU A 57 -6.48 -14.36 11.30
CA LEU A 57 -5.26 -14.05 12.04
C LEU A 57 -5.27 -12.62 12.62
N PHE A 58 -5.96 -11.69 11.96
CA PHE A 58 -6.17 -10.33 12.49
C PHE A 58 -7.03 -10.30 13.76
N LEU A 59 -7.87 -11.30 13.99
CA LEU A 59 -8.64 -11.40 15.25
C LEU A 59 -7.80 -11.95 16.40
N GLN A 60 -6.80 -12.77 16.09
CA GLN A 60 -5.83 -13.26 17.09
C GLN A 60 -4.80 -12.21 17.45
N ALA A 61 -4.55 -11.27 16.54
CA ALA A 61 -3.67 -10.12 16.69
C ALA A 61 -2.32 -10.45 17.37
N PRO A 62 -1.56 -11.45 16.87
CA PRO A 62 -0.26 -11.77 17.44
C PRO A 62 0.66 -10.54 17.38
N ASP A 63 1.56 -10.42 18.37
CA ASP A 63 2.39 -9.22 18.55
C ASP A 63 3.15 -8.81 17.30
N TRP A 64 3.64 -9.77 16.51
CA TRP A 64 4.35 -9.48 15.26
C TRP A 64 3.44 -8.83 14.21
N LEU A 65 2.18 -9.25 14.09
CA LEU A 65 1.23 -8.74 13.10
C LEU A 65 0.77 -7.34 13.50
N ARG A 66 0.47 -7.15 14.78
CA ARG A 66 0.12 -5.84 15.33
C ARG A 66 1.28 -4.86 15.17
N THR A 67 2.51 -5.28 15.48
CA THR A 67 3.73 -4.47 15.27
C THR A 67 3.99 -4.17 13.79
N ALA A 68 3.84 -5.15 12.90
CA ALA A 68 3.98 -4.94 11.46
C ALA A 68 2.95 -3.91 10.95
N THR A 69 1.71 -3.97 11.47
CA THR A 69 0.67 -3.00 11.13
C THR A 69 1.00 -1.61 11.69
N CYS A 70 1.56 -1.50 12.90
CA CYS A 70 2.09 -0.24 13.41
C CYS A 70 3.19 0.33 12.49
N MET A 71 4.13 -0.51 12.05
CA MET A 71 5.21 -0.10 11.14
C MET A 71 4.66 0.36 9.78
N SER A 72 3.59 -0.26 9.29
CA SER A 72 2.88 0.21 8.10
C SER A 72 2.25 1.58 8.35
N ALA A 73 1.44 1.70 9.40
CA ALA A 73 0.67 2.90 9.71
C ALA A 73 1.55 4.13 10.01
N TYR A 74 2.64 3.96 10.76
CA TYR A 74 3.53 5.07 11.16
C TYR A 74 4.76 5.20 10.26
N GLY A 75 5.33 4.08 9.79
CA GLY A 75 6.56 4.07 9.02
C GLY A 75 6.36 4.28 7.52
N LEU A 76 5.37 3.61 6.92
CA LEU A 76 5.15 3.65 5.47
C LEU A 76 4.20 4.77 5.03
N LEU A 77 3.30 5.22 5.91
CA LEU A 77 2.35 6.30 5.62
C LEU A 77 3.01 7.59 5.12
N PRO A 78 4.09 8.13 5.73
CA PRO A 78 4.77 9.31 5.19
C PRO A 78 5.27 9.09 3.75
N GLY A 79 5.71 7.87 3.45
CA GLY A 79 6.10 7.46 2.10
C GLY A 79 4.93 7.50 1.12
N TYR A 80 3.75 7.02 1.51
CA TYR A 80 2.56 7.08 0.65
C TYR A 80 2.15 8.52 0.36
N VAL A 81 2.18 9.39 1.37
CA VAL A 81 1.89 10.83 1.22
C VAL A 81 2.91 11.49 0.28
N MET A 82 4.20 11.20 0.48
CA MET A 82 5.27 11.68 -0.39
C MET A 82 5.06 11.25 -1.84
N MET A 83 4.66 10.00 -2.08
CA MET A 83 4.37 9.50 -3.43
C MET A 83 3.22 10.25 -4.08
N VAL A 84 2.11 10.48 -3.37
CA VAL A 84 0.97 11.27 -3.88
C VAL A 84 1.45 12.66 -4.32
N PHE A 85 2.14 13.40 -3.45
CA PHE A 85 2.63 14.74 -3.79
C PHE A 85 3.67 14.72 -4.92
N GLY A 86 4.58 13.76 -4.90
CA GLY A 86 5.58 13.59 -5.93
C GLY A 86 4.98 13.41 -7.32
N PHE A 87 3.95 12.58 -7.42
CA PHE A 87 3.25 12.35 -8.68
C PHE A 87 2.42 13.55 -9.12
N ILE A 88 1.75 14.25 -8.20
CA ILE A 88 1.01 15.49 -8.49
C ILE A 88 1.95 16.57 -9.04
N PHE A 89 3.07 16.81 -8.36
CA PHE A 89 4.03 17.85 -8.72
C PHE A 89 5.07 17.43 -9.76
N LYS A 90 5.00 16.18 -10.24
CA LYS A 90 5.88 15.65 -11.29
C LYS A 90 7.36 15.71 -10.90
N SER A 91 7.65 15.37 -9.67
CA SER A 91 8.94 15.65 -9.07
C SER A 91 9.91 14.46 -9.23
N ASP A 92 10.98 14.63 -10.00
CA ASP A 92 11.95 13.55 -10.27
C ASP A 92 12.69 13.09 -9.02
N TRP A 93 12.82 13.93 -7.99
CA TRP A 93 13.50 13.56 -6.75
C TRP A 93 12.84 12.39 -6.03
N ILE A 94 11.54 12.13 -6.25
CA ILE A 94 10.84 11.03 -5.60
C ILE A 94 11.29 9.66 -6.08
N ARG A 95 12.08 9.59 -7.17
CA ARG A 95 12.54 8.34 -7.76
C ARG A 95 13.22 7.45 -6.73
N VAL A 96 14.29 7.95 -6.11
CA VAL A 96 15.08 7.19 -5.13
C VAL A 96 14.25 6.82 -3.89
N PRO A 97 13.63 7.77 -3.17
CA PRO A 97 12.87 7.43 -1.97
C PRO A 97 11.62 6.59 -2.29
N GLY A 98 11.00 6.77 -3.46
CA GLY A 98 9.91 5.92 -3.93
C GLY A 98 10.32 4.48 -4.19
N LEU A 99 11.50 4.24 -4.78
CA LEU A 99 12.04 2.89 -4.96
C LEU A 99 12.45 2.25 -3.61
N LEU A 100 12.96 3.03 -2.66
CA LEU A 100 13.21 2.55 -1.30
C LEU A 100 11.92 2.16 -0.58
N LEU A 101 10.86 2.96 -0.72
CA LEU A 101 9.53 2.65 -0.20
C LEU A 101 8.97 1.35 -0.78
N VAL A 102 9.13 1.14 -2.09
CA VAL A 102 8.77 -0.14 -2.74
C VAL A 102 9.54 -1.29 -2.11
N GLY A 103 10.86 -1.17 -1.96
CA GLY A 103 11.69 -2.21 -1.35
C GLY A 103 11.23 -2.56 0.06
N ALA A 104 10.98 -1.55 0.90
CA ALA A 104 10.45 -1.73 2.25
C ALA A 104 9.08 -2.42 2.24
N LYS A 105 8.16 -2.02 1.37
CA LYS A 105 6.83 -2.63 1.28
C LYS A 105 6.87 -4.05 0.73
N VAL A 106 7.74 -4.36 -0.24
CA VAL A 106 7.94 -5.73 -0.73
C VAL A 106 8.42 -6.63 0.40
N GLN A 107 9.41 -6.20 1.18
CA GLN A 107 9.88 -6.96 2.34
C GLN A 107 8.75 -7.19 3.35
N ALA A 108 7.98 -6.15 3.65
CA ALA A 108 6.86 -6.25 4.59
C ALA A 108 5.77 -7.22 4.09
N LEU A 109 5.39 -7.15 2.81
CA LEU A 109 4.38 -8.05 2.22
C LEU A 109 4.87 -9.50 2.17
N VAL A 110 6.12 -9.74 1.78
CA VAL A 110 6.68 -11.11 1.76
C VAL A 110 6.65 -11.71 3.16
N MET A 111 7.10 -10.95 4.18
CA MET A 111 7.05 -11.40 5.57
C MET A 111 5.61 -11.65 6.02
N TYR A 112 4.70 -10.70 5.78
CA TYR A 112 3.30 -10.82 6.16
C TYR A 112 2.63 -12.04 5.53
N HIS A 113 2.70 -12.19 4.20
CA HIS A 113 2.09 -13.33 3.51
C HIS A 113 2.71 -14.65 3.95
N LEU A 114 4.03 -14.73 4.11
CA LEU A 114 4.68 -15.95 4.60
C LEU A 114 4.11 -16.34 5.97
N MET A 115 4.12 -15.40 6.94
CA MET A 115 3.66 -15.65 8.30
C MET A 115 2.16 -15.97 8.35
N GLU A 116 1.36 -15.31 7.53
CA GLU A 116 -0.09 -15.54 7.39
C GLU A 116 -0.38 -16.96 6.89
N PHE A 117 0.23 -17.37 5.78
CA PHE A 117 0.00 -18.67 5.16
C PHE A 117 0.63 -19.85 5.93
N THR A 118 1.64 -19.59 6.76
CA THR A 118 2.24 -20.61 7.64
C THR A 118 1.69 -20.60 9.06
N SER A 119 0.72 -19.72 9.36
CA SER A 119 0.09 -19.65 10.69
C SER A 119 -0.87 -20.81 10.93
N ASP A 120 -1.31 -20.96 12.18
CA ASP A 120 -2.38 -21.88 12.55
C ASP A 120 -3.77 -21.40 12.08
N SER A 121 -3.87 -20.25 11.43
CA SER A 121 -5.14 -19.66 10.97
C SER A 121 -4.99 -18.96 9.62
N PRO A 122 -4.63 -19.70 8.56
CA PRO A 122 -4.46 -19.13 7.23
C PRO A 122 -5.80 -18.65 6.64
N PRO A 123 -5.77 -17.81 5.59
CA PRO A 123 -6.97 -17.27 4.96
C PRO A 123 -7.85 -18.40 4.39
N PRO A 124 -9.12 -18.51 4.80
CA PRO A 124 -10.01 -19.59 4.34
C PRO A 124 -10.45 -19.42 2.87
N HIS A 125 -10.43 -18.18 2.36
CA HIS A 125 -10.85 -17.85 1.00
C HIS A 125 -9.86 -16.91 0.32
N LEU A 126 -9.17 -17.41 -0.71
CA LEU A 126 -8.12 -16.65 -1.40
C LEU A 126 -8.63 -15.47 -2.23
N GLY A 127 -9.85 -15.54 -2.75
CA GLY A 127 -10.42 -14.48 -3.58
C GLY A 127 -10.56 -13.15 -2.82
N PRO A 128 -11.34 -13.11 -1.72
CA PRO A 128 -11.46 -11.92 -0.88
C PRO A 128 -10.13 -11.48 -0.27
N TYR A 129 -9.29 -12.43 0.14
CA TYR A 129 -7.94 -12.15 0.65
C TYR A 129 -7.10 -11.36 -0.36
N TRP A 130 -6.95 -11.88 -1.59
CA TRP A 130 -6.22 -11.17 -2.62
C TRP A 130 -6.94 -9.91 -3.09
N GLY A 131 -8.25 -9.79 -2.90
CA GLY A 131 -9.01 -8.57 -3.22
C GLY A 131 -8.51 -7.34 -2.45
N VAL A 132 -8.15 -7.51 -1.17
CA VAL A 132 -7.61 -6.42 -0.35
C VAL A 132 -6.10 -6.22 -0.51
N GLU A 133 -5.37 -7.29 -0.87
CA GLU A 133 -3.91 -7.26 -1.03
C GLU A 133 -3.44 -6.87 -2.44
N ALA A 134 -4.22 -7.21 -3.48
CA ALA A 134 -3.89 -6.92 -4.88
C ALA A 134 -3.64 -5.44 -5.18
N PRO A 135 -4.36 -4.46 -4.59
CA PRO A 135 -4.05 -3.05 -4.75
C PRO A 135 -2.59 -2.71 -4.40
N TYR A 136 -2.04 -3.32 -3.35
CA TYR A 136 -0.64 -3.13 -2.95
C TYR A 136 0.31 -3.69 -4.00
N LEU A 137 0.11 -4.93 -4.43
CA LEU A 137 0.94 -5.57 -5.46
C LEU A 137 0.93 -4.77 -6.77
N LEU A 138 -0.27 -4.37 -7.22
CA LEU A 138 -0.44 -3.55 -8.41
C LEU A 138 0.33 -2.24 -8.28
N SER A 139 0.16 -1.53 -7.16
CA SER A 139 0.87 -0.26 -6.92
C SER A 139 2.39 -0.43 -6.99
N LEU A 140 2.95 -1.47 -6.38
CA LEU A 140 4.40 -1.74 -6.40
C LEU A 140 4.91 -1.90 -7.83
N THR A 141 4.22 -2.70 -8.65
CA THR A 141 4.58 -2.90 -10.06
C THR A 141 4.51 -1.60 -10.85
N LEU A 142 3.43 -0.83 -10.69
CA LEU A 142 3.25 0.43 -11.41
C LEU A 142 4.29 1.49 -11.01
N VAL A 143 4.60 1.59 -9.71
CA VAL A 143 5.63 2.52 -9.20
C VAL A 143 7.01 2.14 -9.72
N VAL A 144 7.41 0.87 -9.65
CA VAL A 144 8.69 0.42 -10.20
C VAL A 144 8.75 0.75 -11.68
N TYR A 145 7.73 0.35 -12.44
CA TYR A 145 7.67 0.63 -13.88
C TYR A 145 7.84 2.13 -14.16
N ARG A 146 7.14 2.97 -13.41
CA ARG A 146 7.17 4.43 -13.61
C ARG A 146 8.50 5.06 -13.23
N LEU A 147 9.08 4.66 -12.10
CA LEU A 147 10.30 5.24 -11.52
C LEU A 147 11.60 4.57 -11.99
N SER A 148 11.52 3.52 -12.80
CA SER A 148 12.70 2.85 -13.37
C SER A 148 13.56 3.80 -14.21
N ARG A 149 12.95 4.81 -14.84
CA ARG A 149 13.65 5.80 -15.68
C ARG A 149 14.42 6.82 -14.83
N PRO A 150 15.62 7.26 -15.23
CA PRO A 150 16.40 8.28 -14.50
C PRO A 150 15.66 9.60 -14.26
N SER A 151 14.90 10.05 -15.25
CA SER A 151 14.05 11.24 -15.21
C SER A 151 12.61 10.82 -15.50
N PRO A 152 11.86 10.34 -14.50
CA PRO A 152 10.52 9.79 -14.72
C PRO A 152 9.53 10.85 -15.24
N PHE A 153 9.68 12.11 -14.86
CA PHE A 153 8.74 13.16 -15.23
C PHE A 153 9.31 14.20 -16.20
N THR A 154 10.63 14.35 -16.25
CA THR A 154 11.30 15.23 -17.21
C THR A 154 11.69 14.45 -18.48
N SER A 155 11.22 14.90 -19.65
CA SER A 155 11.72 14.39 -20.94
C SER A 155 13.18 14.79 -21.10
N THR A 156 14.07 13.81 -21.18
CA THR A 156 15.42 14.04 -21.72
C THR A 156 15.31 14.15 -23.24
N GLY A 157 16.11 15.00 -23.88
CA GLY A 157 16.07 15.23 -25.34
C GLY A 157 16.22 13.97 -26.20
N GLN A 158 16.72 12.86 -25.62
CA GLN A 158 16.80 11.55 -26.25
C GLN A 158 15.44 10.89 -26.52
N ASP A 159 14.40 11.17 -25.72
CA ASP A 159 13.05 10.63 -25.95
C ASP A 159 12.37 11.25 -27.18
N LYS A 160 12.71 12.51 -27.52
CA LYS A 160 12.22 13.18 -28.73
C LYS A 160 12.85 12.64 -30.00
N ALA A 161 14.10 12.18 -29.94
CA ALA A 161 14.84 11.66 -31.09
C ALA A 161 14.43 10.24 -31.50
N LYS A 162 13.77 9.47 -30.63
CA LYS A 162 13.20 8.15 -30.96
C LYS A 162 11.75 8.19 -31.44
N ALA A 163 11.10 9.35 -31.38
CA ALA A 163 9.71 9.57 -31.79
C ALA A 163 9.60 10.28 -33.16
N LEU A 164 10.73 10.55 -33.81
CA LEU A 164 10.88 11.00 -35.20
C LEU A 164 11.47 9.86 -36.02
#